data_AF-A0A8H6K3Z8-F1
#
_entry.id   AF-A0A8H6K3Z8-F1
#
_cell.length_a   1.000
_cell.length_b   1.000
_cell.length_c   1.000
_cell.angle_alpha   90.00
_cell.angle_beta   90.00
_cell.angle_gamma   90.00
#
_symmetry.space_group_name_H-M   'P 1'
#
loop_
_entity.id
_entity.type
_entity.pdbx_description
1 polymer ?
#
loop_
_entity_poly.entity_id
_entity_poly.type
_entity_poly.pdbx_seq_one_letter_code
_entity_poly.pdbx_strand_id
1 'polypeptide(L)'
;MEPSQAIKVYDHPPGIPISGDFVIEARPTPPGDEDVQPWSRIPAYAVEVANANITRNAFNRHTVALASFDLNGSVTVRVKYTAEAVEKAAIRPVSLGIQAQFEGDEITFSLDRAKDVMLEINGDKWKALHLLVNTINSNDPTQDTDDIWYFGPGINQGSAYSKTTDGVNLMVPSGKTVYLAGGAFITCRLNFVGVSDCAVRGHGFILGPEGSCVYREHGGAIRMSRASNIAVQGVTSIGANGFSLSAGECSNVHIDRYRSFSFAGNGDGIDFFCSSDVTIENCFLRNSDDTIALYSHRWDWYGDSKNITIRNCVLLPDIAHAINMGTHGNPAKPETTSNIRISNIDILDHEENQLWYQGCIAINAADENLFHDIRIEDVRVERITRGQLFNIRVMQNSMWTTAPGRKIRDVVFKNVSLNMDNSKAVNPSMILGYDQARQVENVTFENLQIGDKVIHEEMEKPRWYMVSDLVPVFANEHIKGLKFVK
;
A
#
# COMPACT_ATOMS: atom_id res chain seq x y z
N MET A 1 28.66 25.52 15.60
CA MET A 1 27.58 24.60 15.20
C MET A 1 26.78 25.34 14.16
N GLU A 2 26.78 24.87 12.92
CA GLU A 2 25.79 25.37 11.96
C GLU A 2 24.39 25.05 12.52
N PRO A 3 23.38 25.92 12.32
CA PRO A 3 22.02 25.58 12.70
C PRO A 3 21.65 24.27 12.01
N SER A 4 21.25 23.25 12.78
CA SER A 4 20.77 22.00 12.18
C SER A 4 19.60 22.34 11.27
N GLN A 5 19.74 22.10 9.97
CA GLN A 5 18.69 22.36 8.99
C GLN A 5 17.42 21.61 9.39
N ALA A 6 16.33 22.35 9.66
CA ALA A 6 15.08 21.76 10.12
C ALA A 6 14.23 21.19 8.96
N ILE A 7 14.34 21.79 7.77
CA ILE A 7 13.66 21.32 6.54
C ILE A 7 14.65 21.28 5.40
N LYS A 8 14.64 20.19 4.64
CA LYS A 8 15.42 20.03 3.41
C LYS A 8 14.48 19.74 2.24
N VAL A 9 14.45 20.65 1.28
CA VAL A 9 13.70 20.54 0.03
C VAL A 9 14.69 20.28 -1.11
N TYR A 10 14.23 19.55 -2.11
CA TYR A 10 15.03 19.14 -3.26
C TYR A 10 14.49 19.79 -4.52
N ASP A 11 15.39 20.22 -5.41
CA ASP A 11 15.02 20.74 -6.71
C ASP A 11 14.36 19.65 -7.55
N HIS A 12 13.33 20.03 -8.32
CA HIS A 12 12.74 19.14 -9.32
C HIS A 12 13.69 19.03 -10.53
N PRO A 13 14.03 17.81 -11.00
CA PRO A 13 14.80 17.67 -12.21
C PRO A 13 13.94 17.98 -13.46
N PRO A 14 14.54 18.52 -14.55
CA PRO A 14 13.86 18.69 -15.81
C PRO A 14 13.28 17.37 -16.33
N GLY A 15 12.04 17.40 -16.84
CA GLY A 15 11.36 16.23 -17.40
C GLY A 15 10.44 15.49 -16.43
N ILE A 16 10.47 15.79 -15.13
CA ILE A 16 9.48 15.29 -14.17
C ILE A 16 8.26 16.24 -14.14
N PRO A 17 7.05 15.77 -14.46
CA PRO A 17 5.85 16.62 -14.48
C PRO A 17 5.53 17.23 -13.11
N ILE A 18 5.09 18.49 -13.11
CA ILE A 18 4.63 19.23 -11.93
C ILE A 18 3.14 19.54 -12.08
N SER A 19 2.37 19.31 -11.03
CA SER A 19 0.97 19.72 -10.94
C SER A 19 0.88 21.23 -10.70
N GLY A 20 0.04 21.91 -11.49
CA GLY A 20 -0.29 23.32 -11.27
C GLY A 20 -1.37 23.54 -10.20
N ASP A 21 -2.04 22.47 -9.78
CA ASP A 21 -3.24 22.53 -8.94
C ASP A 21 -2.89 22.81 -7.46
N PHE A 22 -1.67 22.50 -7.04
CA PHE A 22 -1.21 22.64 -5.66
C PHE A 22 0.08 23.45 -5.58
N VAL A 23 0.04 24.58 -4.86
CA VAL A 23 1.24 25.33 -4.46
C VAL A 23 1.51 25.03 -3.00
N ILE A 24 2.68 24.46 -2.70
CA ILE A 24 3.00 23.89 -1.39
C ILE A 24 4.18 24.63 -0.80
N GLU A 25 4.02 25.04 0.45
CA GLU A 25 5.07 25.67 1.24
C GLU A 25 5.12 25.04 2.63
N ALA A 26 6.32 24.90 3.16
CA ALA A 26 6.54 24.39 4.50
C ALA A 26 7.51 25.29 5.28
N ARG A 27 7.24 25.44 6.58
CA ARG A 27 8.07 26.20 7.50
C ARG A 27 8.22 25.40 8.80
N PRO A 28 9.42 25.27 9.38
CA PRO A 28 9.56 24.62 10.68
C PRO A 28 8.69 25.35 11.71
N THR A 29 7.95 24.63 12.54
CA THR A 29 7.18 25.25 13.63
C THR A 29 8.14 25.51 14.79
N PRO A 30 8.50 26.77 15.10
CA PRO A 30 9.46 27.04 16.15
C PRO A 30 8.85 26.77 17.54
N PRO A 31 9.64 26.35 18.53
CA PRO A 31 9.27 26.52 19.92
C PRO A 31 9.36 28.02 20.26
N GLY A 32 8.24 28.74 20.21
CA GLY A 32 8.07 30.02 20.89
C GLY A 32 8.46 31.33 20.18
N ASP A 33 8.65 31.36 18.85
CA ASP A 33 8.79 32.63 18.11
C ASP A 33 8.36 32.47 16.64
N GLU A 34 7.16 32.93 16.28
CA GLU A 34 6.50 32.68 14.98
C GLU A 34 7.14 33.37 13.76
N ASP A 35 8.19 34.19 13.97
CA ASP A 35 8.60 35.24 13.02
C ASP A 35 9.98 35.06 12.33
N VAL A 36 10.66 33.90 12.41
CA VAL A 36 12.10 33.87 12.02
C VAL A 36 12.48 32.91 10.87
N GLN A 37 11.62 32.00 10.41
CA GLN A 37 12.00 31.06 9.33
C GLN A 37 11.22 31.28 8.03
N PRO A 38 11.90 31.38 6.86
CA PRO A 38 11.23 31.56 5.58
C PRO A 38 10.45 30.31 5.18
N TRP A 39 9.34 30.52 4.46
CA TRP A 39 8.61 29.44 3.81
C TRP A 39 9.48 28.81 2.71
N SER A 40 9.59 27.49 2.75
CA SER A 40 10.27 26.71 1.72
C SER A 40 9.24 26.15 0.75
N ARG A 41 9.35 26.51 -0.53
CA ARG A 41 8.45 26.00 -1.58
C ARG A 41 8.83 24.57 -1.94
N ILE A 42 7.85 23.68 -1.96
CA ILE A 42 8.05 22.25 -2.26
C ILE A 42 7.46 21.95 -3.65
N PRO A 43 8.20 21.26 -4.53
CA PRO A 43 7.65 20.81 -5.81
C PRO A 43 6.47 19.84 -5.62
N ALA A 44 5.39 20.09 -6.37
CA ALA A 44 4.22 19.21 -6.43
C ALA A 44 4.31 18.36 -7.71
N TYR A 45 4.88 17.17 -7.64
CA TYR A 45 4.95 16.25 -8.79
C TYR A 45 3.56 15.82 -9.23
N ALA A 46 3.29 15.83 -10.52
CA ALA A 46 2.08 15.26 -11.10
C ALA A 46 2.26 13.76 -11.29
N VAL A 47 1.42 12.97 -10.63
CA VAL A 47 1.48 11.51 -10.61
C VAL A 47 0.15 10.95 -11.10
N GLU A 48 0.21 9.99 -12.00
CA GLU A 48 -0.96 9.30 -12.52
C GLU A 48 -1.41 8.19 -11.59
N VAL A 49 -2.72 8.13 -11.35
CA VAL A 49 -3.44 7.05 -10.67
C VAL A 49 -4.67 6.68 -11.51
N ALA A 50 -5.32 5.55 -11.22
CA ALA A 50 -6.48 5.16 -12.02
C ALA A 50 -7.46 4.23 -11.32
N ASN A 51 -8.74 4.39 -11.65
CA ASN A 51 -9.77 3.39 -11.42
C ASN A 51 -10.23 2.71 -12.72
N ALA A 52 -10.97 1.61 -12.59
CA ALA A 52 -11.51 0.87 -13.73
C ALA A 52 -12.59 1.68 -14.46
N ASN A 53 -12.58 1.66 -15.80
CA ASN A 53 -13.71 2.15 -16.57
C ASN A 53 -14.77 1.04 -16.70
N ILE A 54 -15.96 1.25 -16.14
CA ILE A 54 -17.03 0.23 -16.12
C ILE A 54 -17.81 0.10 -17.43
N THR A 55 -17.55 0.94 -18.44
CA THR A 55 -18.28 0.94 -19.71
C THR A 55 -17.44 0.51 -20.91
N ARG A 56 -16.12 0.34 -20.75
CA ARG A 56 -15.19 -0.09 -21.82
C ARG A 56 -13.94 -0.72 -21.22
N ASN A 57 -13.20 -1.47 -22.03
CA ASN A 57 -11.92 -2.07 -21.63
C ASN A 57 -10.78 -1.02 -21.53
N ALA A 58 -10.86 -0.15 -20.53
CA ALA A 58 -9.91 0.93 -20.29
C ALA A 58 -9.84 1.29 -18.80
N PHE A 59 -8.85 2.09 -18.44
CA PHE A 59 -8.74 2.73 -17.13
C PHE A 59 -9.11 4.21 -17.25
N ASN A 60 -9.76 4.76 -16.23
CA ASN A 60 -9.95 6.19 -16.08
C ASN A 60 -8.73 6.72 -15.32
N ARG A 61 -7.83 7.40 -16.03
CA ARG A 61 -6.64 8.01 -15.44
C ARG A 61 -7.00 9.35 -14.80
N HIS A 62 -6.37 9.60 -13.66
CA HIS A 62 -6.45 10.85 -12.92
C HIS A 62 -5.05 11.28 -12.55
N THR A 63 -4.80 12.59 -12.59
CA THR A 63 -3.54 13.17 -12.13
C THR A 63 -3.74 13.69 -10.70
N VAL A 64 -2.89 13.24 -9.77
CA VAL A 64 -2.84 13.72 -8.39
C VAL A 64 -1.49 14.40 -8.12
N ALA A 65 -1.42 15.20 -7.04
CA ALA A 65 -0.16 15.81 -6.62
C ALA A 65 0.57 14.92 -5.61
N LEU A 66 1.90 14.88 -5.73
CA LEU A 66 2.83 14.24 -4.80
C LEU A 66 3.95 15.21 -4.46
N ALA A 67 4.21 15.42 -3.18
CA ALA A 67 5.32 16.25 -2.72
C ALA A 67 6.17 15.47 -1.71
N SER A 68 7.47 15.74 -1.69
CA SER A 68 8.40 15.08 -0.76
C SER A 68 9.44 16.06 -0.24
N PHE A 69 9.72 16.01 1.06
CA PHE A 69 10.77 16.77 1.71
C PHE A 69 11.22 16.08 3.01
N ASP A 70 12.37 16.48 3.52
CA ASP A 70 12.90 15.93 4.77
C ASP A 70 12.77 16.95 5.90
N LEU A 71 12.47 16.44 7.09
CA LEU A 71 12.12 17.19 8.27
C LEU A 71 12.93 16.70 9.48
N ASN A 72 13.34 17.65 10.32
CA ASN A 72 13.75 17.40 11.69
C ASN A 72 12.89 18.26 12.63
N GLY A 73 12.07 17.62 13.46
CA GLY A 73 11.12 18.30 14.35
C GLY A 73 9.73 18.46 13.73
N SER A 74 9.05 19.57 14.06
CA SER A 74 7.68 19.87 13.63
C SER A 74 7.65 20.91 12.50
N VAL A 75 6.59 20.88 11.68
CA VAL A 75 6.43 21.73 10.50
C VAL A 75 5.00 22.23 10.39
N THR A 76 4.85 23.49 9.97
CA THR A 76 3.59 24.04 9.46
C THR A 76 3.63 23.94 7.95
N VAL A 77 2.60 23.36 7.36
CA VAL A 77 2.42 23.23 5.93
C VAL A 77 1.29 24.16 5.49
N ARG A 78 1.55 24.92 4.44
CA ARG A 78 0.57 25.75 3.74
C ARG A 78 0.42 25.22 2.32
N VAL A 79 -0.82 25.04 1.90
CA VAL A 79 -1.17 24.54 0.57
C VAL A 79 -2.20 25.50 -0.03
N LYS A 80 -1.91 26.02 -1.21
CA LYS A 80 -2.91 26.73 -2.02
C LYS A 80 -3.42 25.80 -3.11
N TYR A 81 -4.73 25.56 -3.14
CA TYR A 81 -5.37 24.78 -4.20
C TYR A 81 -5.94 25.70 -5.28
N THR A 82 -5.53 25.52 -6.53
CA THR A 82 -5.76 26.53 -7.60
C THR A 82 -6.79 26.11 -8.64
N ALA A 83 -7.20 24.83 -8.64
CA ALA A 83 -8.05 24.30 -9.70
C ALA A 83 -9.53 24.65 -9.54
N GLU A 84 -10.04 24.74 -8.30
CA GLU A 84 -11.42 25.13 -7.99
C GLU A 84 -11.55 25.64 -6.54
N ALA A 85 -12.76 26.07 -6.15
CA ALA A 85 -13.04 26.51 -4.79
C ALA A 85 -12.92 25.35 -3.77
N VAL A 86 -12.35 25.64 -2.60
CA VAL A 86 -12.24 24.70 -1.49
C VAL A 86 -13.47 24.83 -0.58
N GLU A 87 -14.28 23.80 -0.53
CA GLU A 87 -15.43 23.67 0.38
C GLU A 87 -15.09 22.75 1.57
N LYS A 88 -14.17 21.81 1.38
CA LYS A 88 -13.69 20.89 2.41
C LYS A 88 -12.24 20.53 2.16
N ALA A 89 -11.44 20.49 3.23
CA ALA A 89 -10.07 20.00 3.22
C ALA A 89 -9.90 19.00 4.37
N ALA A 90 -9.48 17.77 4.06
CA ALA A 90 -9.30 16.71 5.06
C ALA A 90 -7.91 16.09 4.98
N ILE A 91 -7.22 15.98 6.12
CA ILE A 91 -5.96 15.23 6.23
C ILE A 91 -6.27 13.77 6.57
N ARG A 92 -5.64 12.87 5.83
CA ARG A 92 -5.83 11.42 5.93
C ARG A 92 -4.48 10.71 6.10
N PRO A 93 -4.41 9.61 6.87
CA PRO A 93 -5.53 8.98 7.57
C PRO A 93 -6.02 9.78 8.79
N VAL A 94 -7.33 9.71 9.06
CA VAL A 94 -7.99 10.43 10.16
C VAL A 94 -7.48 9.98 11.53
N SER A 95 -6.95 8.75 11.61
CA SER A 95 -6.32 8.17 12.79
C SER A 95 -5.14 9.00 13.34
N LEU A 96 -4.52 9.85 12.50
CA LEU A 96 -3.45 10.74 12.92
C LEU A 96 -3.93 11.96 13.72
N GLY A 97 -5.25 12.24 13.72
CA GLY A 97 -5.84 13.37 14.44
C GLY A 97 -5.42 14.75 13.91
N ILE A 98 -4.84 14.82 12.72
CA ILE A 98 -4.40 16.08 12.10
C ILE A 98 -5.63 16.78 11.49
N GLN A 99 -5.86 18.02 11.89
CA GLN A 99 -6.93 18.85 11.35
C GLN A 99 -6.34 19.88 10.39
N ALA A 100 -6.96 20.00 9.21
CA ALA A 100 -6.69 21.11 8.30
C ALA A 100 -7.61 22.28 8.61
N GLN A 101 -7.06 23.48 8.56
CA GLN A 101 -7.79 24.74 8.53
C GLN A 101 -7.74 25.27 7.10
N PHE A 102 -8.77 25.96 6.63
CA PHE A 102 -8.73 26.61 5.32
C PHE A 102 -9.53 27.91 5.31
N GLU A 103 -9.02 28.88 4.55
CA GLU A 103 -9.68 30.16 4.28
C GLU A 103 -9.54 30.45 2.78
N GLY A 104 -10.68 30.51 2.08
CA GLY A 104 -10.67 30.62 0.62
C GLY A 104 -10.02 29.41 -0.03
N ASP A 105 -8.90 29.62 -0.72
CA ASP A 105 -8.13 28.59 -1.42
C ASP A 105 -6.84 28.17 -0.69
N GLU A 106 -6.59 28.73 0.49
CA GLU A 106 -5.42 28.47 1.31
C GLU A 106 -5.76 27.50 2.46
N ILE A 107 -4.99 26.43 2.57
CA ILE A 107 -5.16 25.34 3.54
C ILE A 107 -3.90 25.25 4.39
N THR A 108 -4.05 25.16 5.70
CA THR A 108 -2.94 25.04 6.64
C THR A 108 -3.14 23.89 7.61
N PHE A 109 -2.04 23.19 7.92
CA PHE A 109 -2.00 22.14 8.94
C PHE A 109 -0.57 21.97 9.45
N SER A 110 -0.41 21.27 10.57
CA SER A 110 0.90 21.02 11.18
C SER A 110 1.18 19.55 11.34
N LEU A 111 2.44 19.16 11.13
CA LEU A 111 2.95 17.84 11.46
C LEU A 111 3.93 17.98 12.62
N ASP A 112 3.76 17.13 13.64
CA ASP A 112 4.64 17.09 14.82
C ASP A 112 5.99 16.42 14.53
N ARG A 113 6.02 15.55 13.50
CA ARG A 113 7.18 14.80 13.02
C ARG A 113 6.98 14.36 11.57
N ALA A 114 8.00 13.77 10.98
CA ALA A 114 7.96 13.17 9.64
C ALA A 114 6.89 12.05 9.55
N LYS A 115 5.81 12.32 8.82
CA LYS A 115 4.68 11.42 8.56
C LYS A 115 4.19 11.62 7.14
N ASP A 116 3.77 10.53 6.50
CA ASP A 116 3.10 10.60 5.22
C ASP A 116 1.61 10.86 5.42
N VAL A 117 1.05 11.80 4.66
CA VAL A 117 -0.37 12.16 4.73
C VAL A 117 -0.94 12.43 3.35
N MET A 118 -2.25 12.29 3.21
CA MET A 118 -3.00 12.74 2.04
C MET A 118 -3.93 13.90 2.44
N LEU A 119 -3.83 15.02 1.74
CA LEU A 119 -4.81 16.09 1.79
C LEU A 119 -5.85 15.84 0.67
N GLU A 120 -7.08 15.56 1.06
CA GLU A 120 -8.22 15.37 0.16
C GLU A 120 -9.06 16.66 0.08
N ILE A 121 -9.31 17.14 -1.15
CA ILE A 121 -10.11 18.33 -1.41
C ILE A 121 -11.54 17.93 -1.77
N ASN A 122 -12.52 18.61 -1.18
CA ASN A 122 -13.95 18.50 -1.51
C ASN A 122 -14.53 17.06 -1.43
N GLY A 123 -13.89 16.17 -0.67
CA GLY A 123 -14.31 14.77 -0.55
C GLY A 123 -14.01 13.92 -1.80
N ASP A 124 -13.10 14.38 -2.66
CA ASP A 124 -12.72 13.71 -3.90
C ASP A 124 -11.27 13.24 -3.85
N LYS A 125 -11.05 11.91 -3.77
CA LYS A 125 -9.70 11.32 -3.74
C LYS A 125 -8.87 11.57 -5.01
N TRP A 126 -9.51 11.99 -6.10
CA TRP A 126 -8.81 12.37 -7.33
C TRP A 126 -8.28 13.81 -7.27
N LYS A 127 -8.80 14.64 -6.34
CA LYS A 127 -8.33 15.99 -6.04
C LYS A 127 -7.52 15.95 -4.75
N ALA A 128 -6.35 15.32 -4.82
CA ALA A 128 -5.54 15.03 -3.64
C ALA A 128 -4.07 15.44 -3.80
N LEU A 129 -3.50 15.91 -2.69
CA LEU A 129 -2.06 16.06 -2.49
C LEU A 129 -1.58 14.98 -1.52
N HIS A 130 -0.60 14.20 -1.93
CA HIS A 130 0.13 13.28 -1.05
C HIS A 130 1.43 13.95 -0.63
N LEU A 131 1.63 14.08 0.68
CA LEU A 131 2.82 14.69 1.26
C LEU A 131 3.65 13.59 1.93
N LEU A 132 4.78 13.26 1.32
CA LEU A 132 5.73 12.29 1.83
C LEU A 132 6.80 13.02 2.64
N VAL A 133 6.88 12.73 3.94
CA VAL A 133 7.81 13.46 4.82
C VAL A 133 8.79 12.48 5.43
N ASN A 134 10.09 12.71 5.18
CA ASN A 134 11.15 11.87 5.71
C ASN A 134 11.87 12.56 6.87
N THR A 135 12.65 11.77 7.61
CA THR A 135 13.49 12.29 8.69
C THR A 135 14.87 12.62 8.12
N ILE A 136 15.41 13.80 8.42
CA ILE A 136 16.80 14.13 8.06
C ILE A 136 17.75 13.22 8.85
N ASN A 137 18.67 12.55 8.16
CA ASN A 137 19.72 11.75 8.76
C ASN A 137 21.10 12.24 8.32
N SER A 138 21.91 12.70 9.28
CA SER A 138 23.26 13.23 9.00
C SER A 138 24.26 12.15 8.59
N ASN A 139 23.94 10.88 8.79
CA ASN A 139 24.80 9.74 8.44
C ASN A 139 24.46 9.14 7.06
N ASP A 140 23.56 9.77 6.31
CA ASP A 140 23.21 9.33 4.97
C ASP A 140 24.43 9.38 4.04
N PRO A 141 24.66 8.35 3.20
CA PRO A 141 25.74 8.34 2.22
C PRO A 141 25.62 9.51 1.24
N THR A 142 26.76 10.04 0.80
CA THR A 142 26.82 11.14 -0.18
C THR A 142 27.54 10.79 -1.47
N GLN A 143 28.09 9.57 -1.56
CA GLN A 143 28.87 9.08 -2.69
C GLN A 143 28.94 7.54 -2.66
N ASP A 144 29.42 6.96 -3.76
CA ASP A 144 29.71 5.52 -3.84
C ASP A 144 30.75 5.09 -2.80
N THR A 145 30.62 3.84 -2.34
CA THR A 145 31.65 3.13 -1.59
C THR A 145 31.81 1.73 -2.17
N ASP A 146 32.69 0.91 -1.59
CA ASP A 146 32.78 -0.49 -1.99
C ASP A 146 31.42 -1.19 -1.87
N ASP A 147 30.63 -0.92 -0.83
CA ASP A 147 29.36 -1.60 -0.56
C ASP A 147 28.11 -0.80 -0.98
N ILE A 148 28.27 0.49 -1.29
CA ILE A 148 27.16 1.40 -1.58
C ILE A 148 27.21 1.88 -3.03
N TRP A 149 26.12 1.68 -3.75
CA TRP A 149 25.82 2.34 -5.02
C TRP A 149 24.93 3.55 -4.75
N TYR A 150 25.50 4.74 -4.81
CA TYR A 150 24.85 6.00 -4.52
C TYR A 150 24.28 6.66 -5.77
N PHE A 151 23.02 7.09 -5.69
CA PHE A 151 22.35 7.93 -6.67
C PHE A 151 22.02 9.28 -6.03
N GLY A 152 22.64 10.34 -6.54
CA GLY A 152 22.43 11.71 -6.08
C GLY A 152 21.21 12.39 -6.69
N PRO A 153 20.92 13.65 -6.29
CA PRO A 153 19.81 14.43 -6.83
C PRO A 153 19.86 14.57 -8.35
N GLY A 154 18.70 14.42 -9.01
CA GLY A 154 18.56 14.40 -10.46
C GLY A 154 18.22 13.02 -11.02
N ILE A 155 18.09 12.93 -12.34
CA ILE A 155 17.73 11.68 -13.03
C ILE A 155 19.00 10.86 -13.29
N ASN A 156 18.99 9.60 -12.82
CA ASN A 156 20.00 8.57 -13.03
C ASN A 156 21.43 8.99 -12.62
N GLN A 157 21.55 9.84 -11.60
CA GLN A 157 22.83 10.38 -11.12
C GLN A 157 23.60 9.41 -10.21
N GLY A 158 23.99 8.25 -10.73
CA GLY A 158 24.79 7.26 -10.00
C GLY A 158 25.61 6.39 -10.94
N SER A 159 26.86 6.06 -10.56
CA SER A 159 27.78 5.31 -11.44
C SER A 159 27.24 3.93 -11.82
N ALA A 160 26.47 3.31 -10.92
CA ALA A 160 25.81 2.04 -11.13
C ALA A 160 24.77 2.07 -12.27
N TYR A 161 24.25 3.23 -12.66
CA TYR A 161 23.34 3.34 -13.81
C TYR A 161 23.99 2.82 -15.10
N SER A 162 25.30 2.98 -15.27
CA SER A 162 26.03 2.42 -16.43
C SER A 162 25.97 0.90 -16.53
N LYS A 163 25.57 0.21 -15.46
CA LYS A 163 25.43 -1.26 -15.38
C LYS A 163 24.02 -1.74 -15.76
N THR A 164 23.11 -0.85 -16.11
CA THR A 164 21.75 -1.24 -16.52
C THR A 164 21.77 -2.04 -17.81
N THR A 165 21.13 -3.20 -17.82
CA THR A 165 20.95 -4.03 -19.01
C THR A 165 19.58 -3.80 -19.63
N ASP A 166 19.50 -3.97 -20.94
CA ASP A 166 18.26 -3.85 -21.73
C ASP A 166 17.52 -2.51 -21.54
N GLY A 167 18.28 -1.47 -21.14
CA GLY A 167 17.80 -0.12 -20.87
C GLY A 167 17.02 0.07 -19.56
N VAL A 168 16.65 -1.01 -18.84
CA VAL A 168 15.70 -0.91 -17.71
C VAL A 168 16.05 -1.77 -16.50
N ASN A 169 17.02 -2.69 -16.55
CA ASN A 169 17.31 -3.61 -15.43
C ASN A 169 18.67 -3.34 -14.80
N LEU A 170 18.70 -3.03 -13.50
CA LEU A 170 19.92 -3.00 -12.70
C LEU A 170 19.96 -4.24 -11.78
N MET A 171 20.90 -5.15 -12.05
CA MET A 171 21.13 -6.34 -11.22
C MET A 171 22.02 -5.97 -10.04
N VAL A 172 21.48 -6.08 -8.82
CA VAL A 172 22.20 -5.74 -7.58
C VAL A 172 22.87 -6.99 -7.02
N PRO A 173 24.21 -7.05 -6.92
CA PRO A 173 24.91 -8.22 -6.39
C PRO A 173 24.82 -8.28 -4.86
N SER A 174 25.10 -9.47 -4.30
CA SER A 174 25.12 -9.69 -2.85
C SER A 174 26.00 -8.68 -2.11
N GLY A 175 25.58 -8.29 -0.90
CA GLY A 175 26.32 -7.35 -0.06
C GLY A 175 26.18 -5.87 -0.45
N LYS A 176 25.46 -5.53 -1.52
CA LYS A 176 25.32 -4.13 -1.97
C LYS A 176 24.08 -3.45 -1.41
N THR A 177 24.27 -2.18 -1.06
CA THR A 177 23.18 -1.23 -0.81
C THR A 177 23.07 -0.25 -1.97
N VAL A 178 21.91 -0.18 -2.61
CA VAL A 178 21.55 0.92 -3.50
C VAL A 178 20.98 2.05 -2.64
N TYR A 179 21.60 3.23 -2.67
CA TYR A 179 21.13 4.39 -1.91
C TYR A 179 20.62 5.48 -2.85
N LEU A 180 19.35 5.84 -2.75
CA LEU A 180 18.71 6.90 -3.53
C LEU A 180 18.53 8.14 -2.65
N ALA A 181 19.38 9.16 -2.85
CA ALA A 181 19.29 10.40 -2.09
C ALA A 181 17.96 11.12 -2.31
N GLY A 182 17.57 12.00 -1.39
CA GLY A 182 16.44 12.90 -1.65
C GLY A 182 16.68 13.72 -2.92
N GLY A 183 15.63 13.85 -3.75
CA GLY A 183 15.73 14.45 -5.08
C GLY A 183 16.34 13.55 -6.16
N ALA A 184 16.80 12.34 -5.84
CA ALA A 184 17.24 11.37 -6.84
C ALA A 184 16.04 10.69 -7.50
N PHE A 185 16.14 10.48 -8.81
CA PHE A 185 15.19 9.72 -9.61
C PHE A 185 15.96 8.69 -10.42
N ILE A 186 15.55 7.42 -10.39
CA ILE A 186 16.09 6.39 -11.29
C ILE A 186 15.01 5.88 -12.22
N THR A 187 15.37 5.52 -13.45
CA THR A 187 14.47 4.96 -14.47
C THR A 187 14.68 3.47 -14.70
N CYS A 188 15.54 2.85 -13.89
CA CYS A 188 15.81 1.42 -13.95
C CYS A 188 15.18 0.70 -12.75
N ARG A 189 14.79 -0.55 -13.00
CA ARG A 189 14.35 -1.50 -11.99
C ARG A 189 15.53 -2.07 -11.22
N LEU A 190 15.36 -2.20 -9.92
CA LEU A 190 16.31 -2.89 -9.06
C LEU A 190 15.95 -4.38 -8.96
N ASN A 191 16.87 -5.26 -9.33
CA ASN A 191 16.67 -6.70 -9.33
C ASN A 191 17.61 -7.37 -8.32
N PHE A 192 17.02 -8.06 -7.34
CA PHE A 192 17.69 -8.88 -6.34
C PHE A 192 17.38 -10.35 -6.61
N VAL A 193 18.18 -11.00 -7.45
CA VAL A 193 17.92 -12.37 -7.94
C VAL A 193 19.03 -13.32 -7.52
N GLY A 194 18.71 -14.30 -6.66
CA GLY A 194 19.71 -15.26 -6.18
C GLY A 194 20.81 -14.65 -5.31
N VAL A 195 20.51 -13.53 -4.65
CA VAL A 195 21.47 -12.73 -3.86
C VAL A 195 21.06 -12.66 -2.39
N SER A 196 22.02 -12.27 -1.55
CA SER A 196 21.81 -12.05 -0.13
C SER A 196 22.45 -10.77 0.38
N ASP A 197 21.97 -10.30 1.52
CA ASP A 197 22.59 -9.20 2.26
C ASP A 197 22.60 -7.88 1.47
N CYS A 198 21.50 -7.60 0.77
CA CYS A 198 21.36 -6.41 -0.06
C CYS A 198 20.35 -5.43 0.53
N ALA A 199 20.43 -4.18 0.10
CA ALA A 199 19.42 -3.20 0.43
C ALA A 199 19.15 -2.21 -0.72
N VAL A 200 17.97 -1.61 -0.71
CA VAL A 200 17.70 -0.32 -1.35
C VAL A 200 17.16 0.64 -0.30
N ARG A 201 17.76 1.83 -0.19
CA ARG A 201 17.46 2.80 0.88
C ARG A 201 17.45 4.24 0.36
N GLY A 202 16.86 5.15 1.13
CA GLY A 202 16.92 6.59 0.93
C GLY A 202 15.56 7.20 0.58
N HIS A 203 15.56 8.47 0.18
CA HIS A 203 14.33 9.27 -0.02
C HIS A 203 14.04 9.55 -1.51
N GLY A 204 14.80 8.92 -2.41
CA GLY A 204 14.63 9.06 -3.84
C GLY A 204 13.50 8.23 -4.44
N PHE A 205 13.32 8.40 -5.74
CA PHE A 205 12.22 7.87 -6.52
C PHE A 205 12.70 6.84 -7.55
N ILE A 206 11.89 5.80 -7.76
CA ILE A 206 12.04 4.84 -8.83
C ILE A 206 10.87 5.04 -9.79
N LEU A 207 11.17 5.55 -10.97
CA LEU A 207 10.21 5.78 -12.05
C LEU A 207 9.94 4.46 -12.75
N GLY A 208 8.67 4.11 -12.92
CA GLY A 208 8.27 2.98 -13.74
C GLY A 208 8.86 3.13 -15.16
N PRO A 209 9.47 2.08 -15.73
CA PRO A 209 10.16 2.18 -17.01
C PRO A 209 9.18 2.54 -18.13
N GLU A 210 9.52 3.55 -18.93
CA GLU A 210 8.75 3.89 -20.14
C GLU A 210 8.93 2.80 -21.19
N GLY A 211 7.83 2.12 -21.55
CA GLY A 211 7.82 1.09 -22.58
C GLY A 211 6.87 -0.05 -22.24
N SER A 212 6.30 -0.68 -23.26
CA SER A 212 5.53 -1.92 -23.09
C SER A 212 6.49 -3.03 -22.65
N CYS A 213 6.65 -3.22 -21.33
CA CYS A 213 7.21 -4.48 -20.84
C CYS A 213 6.38 -5.62 -21.44
N VAL A 214 7.02 -6.49 -22.21
CA VAL A 214 6.37 -7.61 -22.93
C VAL A 214 5.66 -8.56 -21.96
N TYR A 215 6.12 -8.58 -20.71
CA TYR A 215 5.55 -9.34 -19.59
C TYR A 215 5.26 -8.38 -18.42
N ARG A 216 4.03 -8.41 -17.90
CA ARG A 216 3.51 -7.47 -16.88
C ARG A 216 4.17 -7.69 -15.52
N GLU A 217 4.52 -8.93 -15.23
CA GLU A 217 5.27 -9.42 -14.06
C GLU A 217 6.73 -8.93 -14.01
N HIS A 218 7.19 -8.30 -15.10
CA HIS A 218 8.44 -7.59 -15.06
C HIS A 218 8.24 -6.14 -14.64
N GLY A 219 7.17 -5.44 -14.99
CA GLY A 219 7.10 -3.95 -15.06
C GLY A 219 7.14 -3.09 -13.78
N GLY A 220 7.74 -3.58 -12.68
CA GLY A 220 7.87 -2.87 -11.42
C GLY A 220 9.12 -2.01 -11.22
N ALA A 221 9.23 -1.46 -10.00
CA ALA A 221 10.39 -0.73 -9.49
C ALA A 221 11.43 -1.65 -8.84
N ILE A 222 10.98 -2.66 -8.10
CA ILE A 222 11.84 -3.59 -7.37
C ILE A 222 11.37 -5.03 -7.62
N ARG A 223 12.30 -5.93 -7.94
CA ARG A 223 12.04 -7.36 -8.05
C ARG A 223 13.01 -8.16 -7.20
N MET A 224 12.49 -9.08 -6.41
CA MET A 224 13.26 -10.05 -5.63
C MET A 224 12.87 -11.46 -6.04
N SER A 225 13.84 -12.35 -6.19
CA SER A 225 13.59 -13.74 -6.55
C SER A 225 14.66 -14.64 -5.97
N ARG A 226 14.26 -15.64 -5.18
CA ARG A 226 15.18 -16.60 -4.54
C ARG A 226 16.29 -15.87 -3.77
N ALA A 227 15.92 -14.83 -3.03
CA ALA A 227 16.84 -13.92 -2.36
C ALA A 227 16.61 -13.91 -0.84
N SER A 228 17.64 -13.55 -0.07
CA SER A 228 17.54 -13.54 1.40
C SER A 228 18.19 -12.34 2.06
N ASN A 229 17.72 -11.96 3.24
CA ASN A 229 18.25 -10.79 3.98
C ASN A 229 18.26 -9.51 3.12
N ILE A 230 17.08 -9.11 2.67
CA ILE A 230 16.89 -7.92 1.81
C ILE A 230 16.15 -6.83 2.59
N ALA A 231 16.68 -5.59 2.54
CA ALA A 231 16.03 -4.43 3.14
C ALA A 231 15.60 -3.40 2.08
N VAL A 232 14.35 -2.93 2.17
CA VAL A 232 13.82 -1.81 1.36
C VAL A 232 13.40 -0.70 2.33
N GLN A 233 14.01 0.48 2.24
CA GLN A 233 13.78 1.55 3.22
C GLN A 233 13.57 2.92 2.59
N GLY A 234 12.40 3.52 2.79
CA GLY A 234 12.12 4.94 2.50
C GLY A 234 11.89 5.31 1.03
N VAL A 235 12.31 4.47 0.07
CA VAL A 235 12.21 4.80 -1.36
C VAL A 235 10.77 4.81 -1.86
N THR A 236 10.52 5.60 -2.91
CA THR A 236 9.19 5.78 -3.49
C THR A 236 9.15 5.30 -4.94
N SER A 237 8.17 4.47 -5.29
CA SER A 237 7.88 4.09 -6.68
C SER A 237 6.71 4.91 -7.22
N ILE A 238 6.87 5.43 -8.44
CA ILE A 238 5.78 6.10 -9.16
C ILE A 238 5.66 5.57 -10.58
N GLY A 239 4.43 5.37 -11.05
CA GLY A 239 4.15 4.96 -12.42
C GLY A 239 4.54 3.52 -12.75
N ALA A 240 4.62 2.63 -11.75
CA ALA A 240 4.87 1.21 -11.99
C ALA A 240 3.80 0.63 -12.95
N ASN A 241 4.25 -0.19 -13.91
CA ASN A 241 3.41 -0.81 -14.92
C ASN A 241 3.40 -2.33 -14.72
N GLY A 242 2.68 -2.79 -13.71
CA GLY A 242 2.87 -4.10 -13.10
C GLY A 242 3.08 -3.95 -11.60
N PHE A 243 3.51 -5.04 -10.96
CA PHE A 243 3.79 -5.07 -9.52
C PHE A 243 4.93 -4.12 -9.17
N SER A 244 4.66 -3.09 -8.36
CA SER A 244 5.66 -2.09 -7.99
C SER A 244 6.85 -2.74 -7.26
N LEU A 245 6.57 -3.64 -6.32
CA LEU A 245 7.55 -4.50 -5.67
C LEU A 245 7.05 -5.94 -5.67
N SER A 246 7.78 -6.85 -6.32
CA SER A 246 7.49 -8.29 -6.28
C SER A 246 8.62 -9.09 -5.63
N ALA A 247 8.27 -10.10 -4.84
CA ALA A 247 9.21 -10.97 -4.16
C ALA A 247 8.74 -12.43 -4.17
N GLY A 248 9.54 -13.33 -4.75
CA GLY A 248 9.21 -14.75 -4.83
C GLY A 248 10.32 -15.65 -4.30
N GLU A 249 9.95 -16.67 -3.52
CA GLU A 249 10.90 -17.55 -2.82
C GLU A 249 11.93 -16.78 -2.00
N CYS A 250 11.50 -15.72 -1.32
CA CYS A 250 12.36 -14.87 -0.51
C CYS A 250 12.27 -15.23 0.97
N SER A 251 13.38 -14.98 1.70
CA SER A 251 13.41 -15.19 3.15
C SER A 251 14.09 -14.03 3.87
N ASN A 252 13.59 -13.65 5.06
CA ASN A 252 14.13 -12.55 5.85
C ASN A 252 14.14 -11.22 5.05
N VAL A 253 12.96 -10.72 4.70
CA VAL A 253 12.79 -9.46 3.95
C VAL A 253 12.14 -8.41 4.85
N HIS A 254 12.76 -7.23 4.91
CA HIS A 254 12.23 -6.09 5.66
C HIS A 254 11.93 -4.92 4.72
N ILE A 255 10.66 -4.56 4.62
CA ILE A 255 10.18 -3.40 3.87
C ILE A 255 9.70 -2.39 4.90
N ASP A 256 10.38 -1.25 4.99
CA ASP A 256 10.05 -0.16 5.90
C ASP A 256 9.86 1.12 5.11
N ARG A 257 8.70 1.76 5.24
CA ARG A 257 8.43 3.06 4.64
C ARG A 257 8.59 3.07 3.11
N TYR A 258 8.20 1.98 2.45
CA TYR A 258 8.04 1.97 1.00
C TYR A 258 6.77 2.73 0.61
N ARG A 259 6.85 3.52 -0.46
CA ARG A 259 5.70 4.22 -1.03
C ARG A 259 5.51 3.83 -2.47
N SER A 260 4.26 3.68 -2.90
CA SER A 260 3.94 3.25 -4.27
C SER A 260 2.72 3.97 -4.81
N PHE A 261 2.83 4.41 -6.07
CA PHE A 261 1.76 5.03 -6.84
C PHE A 261 1.70 4.43 -8.25
N SER A 262 0.53 3.92 -8.66
CA SER A 262 0.35 3.28 -9.97
C SER A 262 -1.00 3.60 -10.61
N PHE A 263 -1.06 3.43 -11.94
CA PHE A 263 -2.26 3.70 -12.76
C PHE A 263 -2.54 2.60 -13.81
N ALA A 264 -1.63 1.64 -13.97
CA ALA A 264 -1.74 0.61 -14.98
C ALA A 264 -2.55 -0.59 -14.48
N GLY A 265 -3.03 -1.45 -15.39
CA GLY A 265 -3.59 -2.73 -14.98
C GLY A 265 -2.52 -3.63 -14.36
N ASN A 266 -2.87 -4.42 -13.34
CA ASN A 266 -1.90 -5.12 -12.49
C ASN A 266 -0.90 -4.15 -11.84
N GLY A 267 -1.35 -2.93 -11.53
CA GLY A 267 -0.54 -1.90 -10.89
C GLY A 267 -0.38 -2.14 -9.39
N ASP A 268 -0.10 -3.35 -8.97
CA ASP A 268 -0.06 -3.74 -7.56
C ASP A 268 1.07 -3.01 -6.80
N GLY A 269 0.93 -2.93 -5.49
CA GLY A 269 1.94 -2.34 -4.60
C GLY A 269 3.05 -3.34 -4.25
N ILE A 270 2.80 -4.17 -3.24
CA ILE A 270 3.76 -5.14 -2.69
C ILE A 270 3.20 -6.55 -2.83
N ASP A 271 3.92 -7.41 -3.55
CA ASP A 271 3.50 -8.77 -3.85
C ASP A 271 4.52 -9.78 -3.35
N PHE A 272 4.07 -10.74 -2.53
CA PHE A 272 4.89 -11.86 -2.08
C PHE A 272 4.36 -13.19 -2.59
N PHE A 273 5.27 -14.06 -2.99
CA PHE A 273 5.02 -15.42 -3.44
C PHE A 273 5.94 -16.38 -2.69
N CYS A 274 5.41 -17.46 -2.13
CA CYS A 274 6.20 -18.56 -1.54
C CYS A 274 7.34 -18.10 -0.60
N SER A 275 7.08 -17.14 0.29
CA SER A 275 8.13 -16.42 1.03
C SER A 275 7.96 -16.53 2.54
N SER A 276 9.07 -16.44 3.27
CA SER A 276 9.05 -16.54 4.73
C SER A 276 9.77 -15.42 5.46
N ASP A 277 9.34 -15.16 6.70
CA ASP A 277 10.00 -14.21 7.61
C ASP A 277 10.06 -12.81 6.98
N VAL A 278 8.88 -12.28 6.69
CA VAL A 278 8.69 -11.00 6.00
C VAL A 278 8.09 -9.99 6.96
N THR A 279 8.64 -8.77 6.98
CA THR A 279 8.04 -7.63 7.68
C THR A 279 7.82 -6.49 6.70
N ILE A 280 6.57 -6.03 6.59
CA ILE A 280 6.16 -4.85 5.82
C ILE A 280 5.62 -3.83 6.82
N GLU A 281 6.24 -2.65 6.91
CA GLU A 281 5.79 -1.63 7.85
C GLU A 281 5.94 -0.19 7.39
N ASN A 282 5.14 0.70 7.98
CA ASN A 282 5.20 2.15 7.79
C ASN A 282 5.00 2.60 6.33
N CYS A 283 4.35 1.79 5.50
CA CYS A 283 4.18 2.03 4.07
C CYS A 283 2.97 2.91 3.76
N PHE A 284 3.05 3.66 2.65
CA PHE A 284 1.93 4.41 2.08
C PHE A 284 1.73 3.96 0.63
N LEU A 285 0.64 3.27 0.34
CA LEU A 285 0.42 2.58 -0.94
C LEU A 285 -0.89 3.04 -1.57
N ARG A 286 -0.82 3.68 -2.75
CA ARG A 286 -1.98 4.06 -3.55
C ARG A 286 -1.86 3.43 -4.92
N ASN A 287 -2.59 2.34 -5.15
CA ASN A 287 -2.33 1.48 -6.30
C ASN A 287 -3.62 1.23 -7.09
N SER A 288 -3.46 1.07 -8.41
CA SER A 288 -4.54 0.73 -9.34
C SER A 288 -4.80 -0.78 -9.45
N ASP A 289 -4.45 -1.53 -8.41
CA ASP A 289 -4.73 -2.94 -8.15
C ASP A 289 -4.41 -3.20 -6.67
N ASP A 290 -4.17 -4.46 -6.28
CA ASP A 290 -3.86 -4.83 -4.89
C ASP A 290 -2.73 -3.97 -4.27
N THR A 291 -2.97 -3.33 -3.12
CA THR A 291 -1.88 -2.58 -2.47
C THR A 291 -0.86 -3.53 -1.81
N ILE A 292 -1.34 -4.60 -1.18
CA ILE A 292 -0.49 -5.69 -0.66
C ILE A 292 -1.15 -7.03 -1.02
N ALA A 293 -0.42 -7.90 -1.68
CA ALA A 293 -0.87 -9.23 -2.04
C ALA A 293 0.07 -10.33 -1.51
N LEU A 294 -0.51 -11.34 -0.85
CA LEU A 294 0.19 -12.54 -0.41
C LEU A 294 -0.32 -13.75 -1.21
N TYR A 295 0.48 -14.15 -2.17
CA TYR A 295 0.28 -15.30 -3.02
C TYR A 295 1.07 -16.52 -2.49
N SER A 296 0.66 -17.71 -2.92
CA SER A 296 1.49 -18.92 -2.83
C SER A 296 2.19 -19.09 -4.20
N HIS A 297 2.02 -20.22 -4.87
CA HIS A 297 2.67 -20.50 -6.16
C HIS A 297 2.21 -19.61 -7.31
N ARG A 298 3.19 -19.08 -8.04
CA ARG A 298 3.02 -18.55 -9.40
C ARG A 298 4.30 -18.76 -10.18
N TRP A 299 4.16 -19.07 -11.47
CA TRP A 299 5.29 -19.29 -12.39
C TRP A 299 6.26 -20.35 -11.90
N ASP A 300 7.55 -20.01 -11.76
CA ASP A 300 8.60 -20.90 -11.28
C ASP A 300 8.89 -20.72 -9.78
N TRP A 301 8.05 -19.98 -9.04
CA TRP A 301 8.16 -19.84 -7.60
C TRP A 301 7.33 -20.89 -6.86
N TYR A 302 7.95 -21.62 -5.95
CA TYR A 302 7.34 -22.74 -5.23
C TYR A 302 7.60 -22.66 -3.74
N GLY A 303 6.59 -23.03 -2.94
CA GLY A 303 6.74 -23.16 -1.50
C GLY A 303 5.63 -22.51 -0.69
N ASP A 304 5.67 -22.80 0.61
CA ASP A 304 4.77 -22.21 1.58
C ASP A 304 5.12 -20.75 1.85
N SER A 305 4.11 -19.95 2.21
CA SER A 305 4.28 -18.59 2.71
C SER A 305 4.06 -18.58 4.23
N LYS A 306 5.03 -18.10 5.03
CA LYS A 306 4.90 -18.17 6.50
C LYS A 306 5.62 -17.05 7.25
N ASN A 307 5.11 -16.72 8.45
CA ASN A 307 5.71 -15.71 9.33
C ASN A 307 5.78 -14.33 8.65
N ILE A 308 4.62 -13.80 8.28
CA ILE A 308 4.52 -12.50 7.59
C ILE A 308 3.85 -11.50 8.52
N THR A 309 4.50 -10.36 8.74
CA THR A 309 3.97 -9.24 9.52
C THR A 309 3.76 -8.03 8.62
N ILE A 310 2.55 -7.46 8.63
CA ILE A 310 2.20 -6.21 7.95
C ILE A 310 1.69 -5.24 9.01
N ARG A 311 2.32 -4.07 9.18
CA ARG A 311 1.87 -3.12 10.21
C ARG A 311 2.09 -1.65 9.92
N ASN A 312 1.27 -0.78 10.51
CA ASN A 312 1.42 0.68 10.40
C ASN A 312 1.36 1.19 8.94
N CYS A 313 0.48 0.59 8.12
CA CYS A 313 0.39 0.95 6.70
C CYS A 313 -0.88 1.77 6.40
N VAL A 314 -0.75 2.69 5.45
CA VAL A 314 -1.86 3.46 4.86
C VAL A 314 -2.07 2.97 3.44
N LEU A 315 -3.27 2.44 3.16
CA LEU A 315 -3.59 1.75 1.93
C LEU A 315 -4.76 2.44 1.22
N LEU A 316 -4.60 2.73 -0.06
CA LEU A 316 -5.61 3.34 -0.92
C LEU A 316 -5.68 2.57 -2.26
N PRO A 317 -6.35 1.41 -2.28
CA PRO A 317 -6.65 0.71 -3.52
C PRO A 317 -7.63 1.52 -4.37
N ASP A 318 -7.15 2.05 -5.49
CA ASP A 318 -8.01 2.66 -6.52
C ASP A 318 -8.75 1.61 -7.36
N ILE A 319 -8.27 0.35 -7.34
CA ILE A 319 -8.90 -0.87 -7.88
C ILE A 319 -8.53 -2.05 -6.95
N ALA A 320 -9.27 -3.16 -7.02
CA ALA A 320 -9.01 -4.41 -6.32
C ALA A 320 -8.93 -4.23 -4.80
N HIS A 321 -7.94 -4.81 -4.10
CA HIS A 321 -7.98 -4.97 -2.65
C HIS A 321 -6.95 -4.09 -1.93
N ALA A 322 -7.23 -3.72 -0.68
CA ALA A 322 -6.15 -3.17 0.16
C ALA A 322 -5.20 -4.32 0.52
N ILE A 323 -5.74 -5.43 0.99
CA ILE A 323 -4.97 -6.63 1.30
C ILE A 323 -5.63 -7.82 0.63
N ASN A 324 -4.88 -8.52 -0.22
CA ASN A 324 -5.29 -9.77 -0.85
C ASN A 324 -4.41 -10.93 -0.34
N MET A 325 -5.03 -12.08 -0.09
CA MET A 325 -4.33 -13.32 0.27
C MET A 325 -4.94 -14.48 -0.50
N GLY A 326 -4.18 -15.11 -1.40
CA GLY A 326 -4.61 -16.30 -2.14
C GLY A 326 -4.80 -16.09 -3.64
N THR A 327 -5.80 -16.70 -4.25
CA THR A 327 -5.94 -16.87 -5.72
C THR A 327 -4.92 -17.82 -6.35
N HIS A 328 -3.61 -17.65 -6.14
CA HIS A 328 -2.60 -18.45 -6.85
C HIS A 328 -1.99 -19.56 -5.98
N GLY A 329 -1.95 -20.79 -6.50
CA GLY A 329 -1.45 -21.99 -5.81
C GLY A 329 -1.03 -23.12 -6.74
N ASN A 330 -0.62 -24.25 -6.15
CA ASN A 330 -0.13 -25.42 -6.88
C ASN A 330 -0.89 -26.70 -6.50
N PRO A 331 -1.93 -27.10 -7.26
CA PRO A 331 -2.70 -28.29 -6.92
C PRO A 331 -1.91 -29.60 -6.95
N ALA A 332 -0.85 -29.67 -7.75
CA ALA A 332 -0.01 -30.87 -7.83
C ALA A 332 0.87 -31.04 -6.58
N LYS A 333 1.23 -29.93 -5.92
CA LYS A 333 1.96 -29.92 -4.65
C LYS A 333 1.41 -28.78 -3.77
N PRO A 334 0.23 -28.99 -3.14
CA PRO A 334 -0.50 -27.93 -2.47
C PRO A 334 0.27 -27.24 -1.35
N GLU A 335 0.18 -25.92 -1.33
CA GLU A 335 0.94 -25.06 -0.42
C GLU A 335 0.08 -24.56 0.74
N THR A 336 0.77 -24.05 1.75
CA THR A 336 0.18 -23.49 2.95
C THR A 336 0.66 -22.06 3.17
N THR A 337 -0.29 -21.17 3.45
CA THR A 337 -0.01 -19.81 3.92
C THR A 337 -0.39 -19.71 5.39
N SER A 338 0.58 -19.42 6.26
CA SER A 338 0.36 -19.48 7.72
C SER A 338 1.12 -18.46 8.57
N ASN A 339 0.64 -18.23 9.80
CA ASN A 339 1.23 -17.29 10.75
C ASN A 339 1.38 -15.87 10.16
N ILE A 340 0.23 -15.28 9.81
CA ILE A 340 0.14 -13.93 9.25
C ILE A 340 -0.36 -12.98 10.32
N ARG A 341 0.35 -11.87 10.53
CA ARG A 341 -0.01 -10.82 11.48
C ARG A 341 -0.18 -9.50 10.73
N ILE A 342 -1.36 -8.92 10.80
CA ILE A 342 -1.70 -7.65 10.17
C ILE A 342 -2.18 -6.71 11.28
N SER A 343 -1.54 -5.57 11.48
CA SER A 343 -1.95 -4.65 12.55
C SER A 343 -1.81 -3.18 12.23
N ASN A 344 -2.69 -2.35 12.81
CA ASN A 344 -2.64 -0.90 12.66
C ASN A 344 -2.64 -0.45 11.19
N ILE A 345 -3.73 -0.72 10.48
CA ILE A 345 -3.90 -0.41 9.06
C ILE A 345 -4.98 0.65 8.88
N ASP A 346 -4.69 1.68 8.09
CA ASP A 346 -5.67 2.65 7.61
C ASP A 346 -5.98 2.38 6.13
N ILE A 347 -7.23 2.03 5.82
CA ILE A 347 -7.71 1.87 4.44
C ILE A 347 -8.51 3.12 4.09
N LEU A 348 -7.93 3.98 3.25
CA LEU A 348 -8.48 5.29 2.94
C LEU A 348 -9.74 5.17 2.06
N ASP A 349 -9.69 4.40 0.99
CA ASP A 349 -10.86 4.18 0.15
C ASP A 349 -10.73 2.81 -0.53
N HIS A 350 -11.85 2.20 -0.83
CA HIS A 350 -11.91 0.97 -1.61
C HIS A 350 -12.97 1.10 -2.70
N GLU A 351 -12.54 0.82 -3.94
CA GLU A 351 -13.36 0.96 -5.14
C GLU A 351 -13.15 -0.22 -6.09
N GLU A 352 -13.80 -1.34 -5.79
CA GLU A 352 -13.81 -2.52 -6.67
C GLU A 352 -15.23 -2.78 -7.21
N ASN A 353 -15.33 -2.91 -8.54
CA ASN A 353 -16.61 -3.06 -9.24
C ASN A 353 -16.98 -4.54 -9.49
N GLN A 354 -16.00 -5.42 -9.58
CA GLN A 354 -16.15 -6.84 -9.85
C GLN A 354 -16.47 -7.60 -8.56
N LEU A 355 -17.71 -8.05 -8.40
CA LEU A 355 -18.19 -8.79 -7.22
C LEU A 355 -17.34 -10.02 -6.82
N TRP A 356 -16.59 -10.59 -7.77
CA TRP A 356 -15.66 -11.69 -7.52
C TRP A 356 -14.45 -11.27 -6.69
N TYR A 357 -14.02 -10.01 -6.81
CA TYR A 357 -12.79 -9.46 -6.23
C TYR A 357 -13.07 -8.29 -5.27
N GLN A 358 -14.32 -8.10 -4.84
CA GLN A 358 -14.60 -7.04 -3.86
C GLN A 358 -14.12 -7.45 -2.47
N GLY A 359 -13.50 -6.54 -1.73
CA GLY A 359 -13.05 -6.77 -0.36
C GLY A 359 -11.90 -5.85 0.00
N CYS A 360 -12.07 -5.02 1.03
CA CYS A 360 -10.93 -4.28 1.59
C CYS A 360 -9.83 -5.26 2.04
N ILE A 361 -10.26 -6.33 2.72
CA ILE A 361 -9.40 -7.45 3.10
C ILE A 361 -9.96 -8.75 2.52
N ALA A 362 -9.15 -9.42 1.71
CA ALA A 362 -9.52 -10.63 1.01
C ALA A 362 -8.64 -11.82 1.42
N ILE A 363 -9.27 -12.96 1.68
CA ILE A 363 -8.64 -14.26 1.95
C ILE A 363 -9.33 -15.27 1.03
N ASN A 364 -8.74 -15.52 -0.13
CA ASN A 364 -9.32 -16.31 -1.19
C ASN A 364 -8.49 -17.56 -1.46
N ALA A 365 -8.69 -18.61 -0.64
CA ALA A 365 -8.02 -19.89 -0.83
C ALA A 365 -8.50 -20.55 -2.13
N ALA A 366 -7.57 -20.78 -3.05
CA ALA A 366 -7.77 -21.47 -4.32
C ALA A 366 -6.60 -22.42 -4.61
N ASP A 367 -6.68 -23.19 -5.69
CA ASP A 367 -5.61 -24.08 -6.16
C ASP A 367 -5.06 -25.03 -5.09
N GLU A 368 -5.96 -25.63 -4.32
CA GLU A 368 -5.67 -26.51 -3.19
C GLU A 368 -4.83 -25.82 -2.08
N ASN A 369 -4.67 -24.51 -2.05
CA ASN A 369 -3.97 -23.85 -0.95
C ASN A 369 -4.74 -23.96 0.38
N LEU A 370 -3.99 -24.00 1.47
CA LEU A 370 -4.49 -23.95 2.85
C LEU A 370 -4.07 -22.63 3.50
N PHE A 371 -5.00 -21.91 4.11
CA PHE A 371 -4.73 -20.69 4.85
C PHE A 371 -5.08 -20.89 6.33
N HIS A 372 -4.12 -20.66 7.25
CA HIS A 372 -4.40 -20.74 8.68
C HIS A 372 -3.52 -19.87 9.58
N ASP A 373 -3.95 -19.65 10.84
CA ASP A 373 -3.24 -18.82 11.82
C ASP A 373 -3.05 -17.37 11.34
N ILE A 374 -4.17 -16.71 11.03
CA ILE A 374 -4.19 -15.33 10.53
C ILE A 374 -4.80 -14.42 11.59
N ARG A 375 -4.08 -13.38 11.96
CA ARG A 375 -4.57 -12.35 12.89
C ARG A 375 -4.50 -10.97 12.26
N ILE A 376 -5.64 -10.30 12.24
CA ILE A 376 -5.83 -8.96 11.68
C ILE A 376 -6.37 -8.08 12.80
N GLU A 377 -5.65 -7.04 13.19
CA GLU A 377 -6.05 -6.19 14.32
C GLU A 377 -5.88 -4.69 14.07
N ASP A 378 -6.73 -3.88 14.70
CA ASP A 378 -6.66 -2.41 14.62
C ASP A 378 -6.70 -1.90 13.16
N VAL A 379 -7.73 -2.28 12.41
CA VAL A 379 -7.93 -1.85 11.01
C VAL A 379 -9.07 -0.85 10.92
N ARG A 380 -8.81 0.29 10.27
CA ARG A 380 -9.76 1.38 10.10
C ARG A 380 -10.04 1.60 8.62
N VAL A 381 -11.26 1.31 8.19
CA VAL A 381 -11.73 1.57 6.83
C VAL A 381 -12.51 2.87 6.83
N GLU A 382 -11.90 3.91 6.28
CA GLU A 382 -12.45 5.26 6.31
C GLU A 382 -13.55 5.47 5.26
N ARG A 383 -13.47 4.77 4.14
CA ARG A 383 -14.46 4.86 3.06
C ARG A 383 -14.47 3.59 2.22
N ILE A 384 -15.66 3.15 1.82
CA ILE A 384 -15.87 2.26 0.69
C ILE A 384 -16.70 3.03 -0.34
N THR A 385 -16.06 3.49 -1.41
CA THR A 385 -16.76 4.03 -2.58
C THR A 385 -17.59 2.93 -3.24
N ARG A 386 -17.01 1.73 -3.41
CA ARG A 386 -17.74 0.54 -3.85
C ARG A 386 -16.97 -0.72 -3.47
N GLY A 387 -17.62 -1.69 -2.86
CA GLY A 387 -16.97 -2.97 -2.56
C GLY A 387 -17.51 -3.64 -1.31
N GLN A 388 -16.69 -4.50 -0.72
CA GLN A 388 -17.01 -5.27 0.48
C GLN A 388 -15.99 -4.93 1.57
N LEU A 389 -16.37 -5.06 2.83
CA LEU A 389 -15.39 -4.93 3.93
C LEU A 389 -14.47 -6.15 3.97
N PHE A 390 -15.04 -7.35 3.88
CA PHE A 390 -14.31 -8.62 3.87
C PHE A 390 -14.73 -9.53 2.73
N ASN A 391 -13.79 -10.31 2.22
CA ASN A 391 -14.06 -11.39 1.28
C ASN A 391 -13.22 -12.61 1.63
N ILE A 392 -13.84 -13.58 2.31
CA ILE A 392 -13.20 -14.78 2.83
C ILE A 392 -13.82 -15.96 2.10
N ARG A 393 -13.11 -16.55 1.14
CA ARG A 393 -13.67 -17.63 0.31
C ARG A 393 -12.70 -18.77 0.09
N VAL A 394 -13.18 -20.00 0.26
CA VAL A 394 -12.62 -21.11 -0.49
C VAL A 394 -13.27 -21.07 -1.86
N MET A 395 -12.49 -20.77 -2.91
CA MET A 395 -13.03 -20.49 -4.23
C MET A 395 -12.33 -21.28 -5.32
N GLN A 396 -13.04 -21.48 -6.42
CA GLN A 396 -12.47 -21.82 -7.73
C GLN A 396 -12.91 -20.74 -8.72
N ASN A 397 -11.94 -20.03 -9.25
CA ASN A 397 -12.13 -19.04 -10.31
C ASN A 397 -11.46 -19.56 -11.58
N SER A 398 -12.23 -20.02 -12.55
CA SER A 398 -11.70 -20.65 -13.77
C SER A 398 -10.84 -19.72 -14.64
N MET A 399 -10.85 -18.40 -14.37
CA MET A 399 -9.95 -17.46 -15.05
C MET A 399 -8.50 -17.58 -14.58
N TRP A 400 -8.29 -17.89 -13.29
CA TRP A 400 -6.98 -17.80 -12.65
C TRP A 400 -6.52 -19.08 -11.96
N THR A 401 -7.44 -20.02 -11.74
CA THR A 401 -7.25 -21.21 -10.91
C THR A 401 -7.72 -22.46 -11.64
N THR A 402 -7.14 -23.58 -11.26
CA THR A 402 -7.41 -24.92 -11.81
C THR A 402 -8.12 -25.82 -10.81
N ALA A 403 -8.08 -25.51 -9.51
CA ALA A 403 -8.79 -26.23 -8.45
C ALA A 403 -9.33 -25.27 -7.36
N PRO A 404 -10.35 -25.67 -6.57
CA PRO A 404 -10.73 -24.93 -5.38
C PRO A 404 -9.64 -25.01 -4.30
N GLY A 405 -9.65 -24.08 -3.34
CA GLY A 405 -8.75 -24.15 -2.18
C GLY A 405 -9.07 -25.33 -1.28
N ARG A 406 -8.11 -25.70 -0.41
CA ARG A 406 -8.34 -26.77 0.58
C ARG A 406 -9.23 -26.29 1.71
N LYS A 407 -8.86 -25.19 2.36
CA LYS A 407 -9.53 -24.68 3.57
C LYS A 407 -8.99 -23.29 3.96
N ILE A 408 -9.82 -22.51 4.64
CA ILE A 408 -9.40 -21.34 5.42
C ILE A 408 -9.77 -21.65 6.88
N ARG A 409 -8.84 -21.50 7.82
CA ARG A 409 -9.17 -21.72 9.24
C ARG A 409 -8.39 -20.83 10.20
N ASP A 410 -8.91 -20.66 11.41
CA ASP A 410 -8.20 -20.01 12.51
C ASP A 410 -7.82 -18.55 12.16
N VAL A 411 -8.85 -17.75 11.86
CA VAL A 411 -8.74 -16.34 11.46
C VAL A 411 -9.38 -15.45 12.52
N VAL A 412 -8.63 -14.46 13.01
CA VAL A 412 -9.14 -13.48 13.99
C VAL A 412 -9.05 -12.08 13.41
N PHE A 413 -10.18 -11.39 13.41
CA PHE A 413 -10.29 -9.95 13.21
C PHE A 413 -10.55 -9.31 14.57
N LYS A 414 -9.71 -8.38 15.02
CA LYS A 414 -9.87 -7.66 16.28
C LYS A 414 -9.85 -6.14 16.06
N ASN A 415 -10.78 -5.39 16.64
CA ASN A 415 -10.82 -3.93 16.52
C ASN A 415 -10.80 -3.46 15.05
N VAL A 416 -11.76 -3.94 14.27
CA VAL A 416 -11.92 -3.53 12.86
C VAL A 416 -13.10 -2.59 12.76
N SER A 417 -12.93 -1.42 12.15
CA SER A 417 -13.99 -0.42 12.01
C SER A 417 -14.22 -0.01 10.55
N LEU A 418 -15.48 0.12 10.14
CA LEU A 418 -15.88 0.73 8.87
C LEU A 418 -16.73 1.99 9.13
N ASN A 419 -16.30 3.12 8.58
CA ASN A 419 -17.09 4.36 8.59
C ASN A 419 -18.17 4.31 7.50
N MET A 420 -19.44 4.25 7.91
CA MET A 420 -20.58 4.20 7.00
C MET A 420 -20.98 5.58 6.45
N ASP A 421 -20.74 6.67 7.19
CA ASP A 421 -21.15 8.03 6.79
C ASP A 421 -20.38 8.55 5.58
N ASN A 422 -19.11 8.13 5.46
CA ASN A 422 -18.27 8.48 4.31
C ASN A 422 -18.39 7.48 3.15
N SER A 423 -19.01 6.32 3.36
CA SER A 423 -19.12 5.25 2.36
C SER A 423 -20.30 5.45 1.41
N LYS A 424 -20.20 4.89 0.20
CA LYS A 424 -21.23 5.02 -0.85
C LYS A 424 -21.95 3.70 -1.09
N ALA A 425 -21.30 2.74 -1.76
CA ALA A 425 -21.92 1.45 -2.12
C ALA A 425 -21.22 0.27 -1.41
N VAL A 426 -21.58 0.05 -0.15
CA VAL A 426 -21.10 -1.09 0.65
C VAL A 426 -21.93 -2.33 0.35
N ASN A 427 -21.36 -3.26 -0.40
CA ASN A 427 -21.96 -4.56 -0.66
C ASN A 427 -21.75 -5.51 0.53
N PRO A 428 -22.61 -6.53 0.70
CA PRO A 428 -22.42 -7.53 1.73
C PRO A 428 -21.06 -8.24 1.60
N SER A 429 -20.31 -8.29 2.69
CA SER A 429 -19.07 -9.05 2.81
C SER A 429 -19.37 -10.54 2.72
N MET A 430 -18.51 -11.28 2.04
CA MET A 430 -18.76 -12.69 1.71
C MET A 430 -17.85 -13.60 2.54
N ILE A 431 -18.44 -14.56 3.27
CA ILE A 431 -17.71 -15.62 3.97
C ILE A 431 -18.22 -16.97 3.43
N LEU A 432 -17.47 -17.61 2.54
CA LEU A 432 -17.95 -18.75 1.76
C LEU A 432 -16.99 -19.93 1.84
N GLY A 433 -17.47 -21.07 2.35
CA GLY A 433 -16.85 -22.37 2.07
C GLY A 433 -17.28 -22.87 0.69
N TYR A 434 -16.52 -23.81 0.12
CA TYR A 434 -16.78 -24.32 -1.23
C TYR A 434 -17.72 -25.52 -1.22
N ASP A 435 -17.47 -26.49 -0.34
CA ASP A 435 -18.27 -27.70 -0.17
C ASP A 435 -18.12 -28.24 1.28
N GLN A 436 -18.72 -29.40 1.58
CA GLN A 436 -18.64 -30.02 2.91
C GLN A 436 -17.21 -30.37 3.36
N ALA A 437 -16.29 -30.62 2.44
CA ALA A 437 -14.89 -30.93 2.71
C ALA A 437 -14.00 -29.67 2.75
N ARG A 438 -14.37 -28.62 2.02
CA ARG A 438 -13.62 -27.38 1.78
C ARG A 438 -14.28 -26.19 2.47
N GLN A 439 -14.10 -26.14 3.78
CA GLN A 439 -14.83 -25.23 4.65
C GLN A 439 -14.02 -23.97 4.98
N VAL A 440 -14.71 -22.96 5.49
CA VAL A 440 -14.09 -21.88 6.28
C VAL A 440 -14.41 -22.15 7.75
N GLU A 441 -13.38 -22.24 8.59
CA GLU A 441 -13.51 -22.69 9.98
C GLU A 441 -12.91 -21.68 10.97
N ASN A 442 -13.53 -21.51 12.14
CA ASN A 442 -12.97 -20.73 13.26
C ASN A 442 -12.59 -19.28 12.87
N VAL A 443 -13.55 -18.54 12.31
CA VAL A 443 -13.40 -17.10 12.05
C VAL A 443 -14.03 -16.33 13.22
N THR A 444 -13.24 -15.50 13.89
CA THR A 444 -13.71 -14.67 15.00
C THR A 444 -13.57 -13.20 14.66
N PHE A 445 -14.67 -12.45 14.79
CA PHE A 445 -14.67 -11.00 14.80
C PHE A 445 -14.83 -10.53 16.25
N GLU A 446 -13.79 -9.91 16.80
CA GLU A 446 -13.76 -9.29 18.12
C GLU A 446 -13.77 -7.77 17.94
N ASN A 447 -14.75 -7.09 18.54
CA ASN A 447 -14.91 -5.64 18.41
C ASN A 447 -14.96 -5.17 16.95
N LEU A 448 -15.80 -5.81 16.12
CA LEU A 448 -16.09 -5.35 14.77
C LEU A 448 -17.10 -4.19 14.85
N GLN A 449 -16.73 -3.03 14.34
CA GLN A 449 -17.57 -1.84 14.29
C GLN A 449 -17.97 -1.51 12.85
N ILE A 450 -19.26 -1.37 12.59
CA ILE A 450 -19.79 -0.92 11.28
C ILE A 450 -20.71 0.27 11.54
N GLY A 451 -20.27 1.47 11.16
CA GLY A 451 -20.88 2.72 11.60
C GLY A 451 -20.88 2.81 13.12
N ASP A 452 -22.04 3.12 13.71
CA ASP A 452 -22.19 3.25 15.16
C ASP A 452 -22.41 1.93 15.90
N LYS A 453 -22.42 0.79 15.19
CA LYS A 453 -22.75 -0.51 15.77
C LYS A 453 -21.51 -1.37 15.98
N VAL A 454 -21.32 -1.84 17.21
CA VAL A 454 -20.41 -2.95 17.52
C VAL A 454 -21.17 -4.27 17.33
N ILE A 455 -20.61 -5.17 16.53
CA ILE A 455 -21.28 -6.37 16.05
C ILE A 455 -20.92 -7.54 16.96
N HIS A 456 -21.93 -8.16 17.58
CA HIS A 456 -21.72 -9.27 18.53
C HIS A 456 -22.95 -10.19 18.68
N GLU A 457 -22.75 -11.39 19.24
CA GLU A 457 -23.81 -12.41 19.43
C GLU A 457 -25.00 -11.93 20.27
N GLU A 458 -24.75 -11.08 21.27
CA GLU A 458 -25.79 -10.59 22.19
C GLU A 458 -26.71 -9.49 21.59
N MET A 459 -26.53 -9.10 20.33
CA MET A 459 -27.42 -8.11 19.68
C MET A 459 -28.86 -8.63 19.61
N GLU A 460 -29.82 -7.76 19.93
CA GLU A 460 -31.25 -8.07 19.83
C GLU A 460 -31.65 -8.36 18.38
N LYS A 461 -32.31 -9.50 18.17
CA LYS A 461 -32.74 -9.97 16.85
C LYS A 461 -33.86 -11.01 16.95
N PRO A 462 -34.68 -11.18 15.89
CA PRO A 462 -35.61 -12.30 15.80
C PRO A 462 -34.91 -13.64 15.99
N ARG A 463 -35.60 -14.63 16.58
CA ARG A 463 -35.02 -15.94 16.89
C ARG A 463 -34.51 -16.72 15.66
N TRP A 464 -34.99 -16.38 14.47
CA TRP A 464 -34.59 -17.02 13.21
C TRP A 464 -33.54 -16.22 12.43
N TYR A 465 -33.03 -15.11 12.98
CA TYR A 465 -31.96 -14.30 12.37
C TYR A 465 -30.59 -14.69 12.95
N MET A 466 -29.57 -14.69 12.10
CA MET A 466 -28.16 -14.71 12.49
C MET A 466 -27.66 -13.28 12.75
N VAL A 467 -26.54 -13.13 13.47
CA VAL A 467 -25.91 -11.80 13.65
C VAL A 467 -25.53 -11.18 12.32
N SER A 468 -25.05 -12.01 11.38
CA SER A 468 -24.69 -11.59 10.02
C SER A 468 -25.86 -10.93 9.27
N ASP A 469 -27.11 -11.28 9.57
CA ASP A 469 -28.29 -10.69 8.91
C ASP A 469 -28.54 -9.23 9.33
N LEU A 470 -27.92 -8.77 10.43
CA LEU A 470 -28.05 -7.40 10.93
C LEU A 470 -27.04 -6.43 10.31
N VAL A 471 -26.11 -6.95 9.52
CA VAL A 471 -24.98 -6.24 8.93
C VAL A 471 -24.79 -6.66 7.48
N PRO A 472 -24.04 -5.91 6.65
CA PRO A 472 -23.74 -6.34 5.29
C PRO A 472 -22.72 -7.51 5.30
N VAL A 473 -23.14 -8.70 5.75
CA VAL A 473 -22.33 -9.93 5.77
C VAL A 473 -23.21 -11.12 5.38
N PHE A 474 -22.71 -11.95 4.47
CA PHE A 474 -23.32 -13.24 4.12
C PHE A 474 -22.35 -14.38 4.39
N ALA A 475 -22.84 -15.42 5.06
CA ALA A 475 -22.11 -16.64 5.36
C ALA A 475 -22.92 -17.85 4.85
N ASN A 476 -22.30 -18.77 4.11
CA ASN A 476 -23.00 -19.94 3.56
C ASN A 476 -23.00 -21.16 4.52
N GLU A 477 -23.59 -22.27 4.09
CA GLU A 477 -23.74 -23.51 4.86
C GLU A 477 -22.43 -24.26 5.12
N HIS A 478 -21.32 -23.82 4.52
CA HIS A 478 -20.00 -24.45 4.64
C HIS A 478 -19.08 -23.72 5.63
N ILE A 479 -19.66 -22.84 6.46
CA ILE A 479 -18.96 -22.11 7.52
C ILE A 479 -19.15 -22.82 8.87
N LYS A 480 -18.07 -22.98 9.63
CA LYS A 480 -18.10 -23.52 11.00
C LYS A 480 -17.37 -22.61 11.97
N GLY A 481 -17.94 -22.39 13.15
CA GLY A 481 -17.27 -21.63 14.22
C GLY A 481 -17.07 -20.15 13.91
N LEU A 482 -17.94 -19.55 13.08
CA LEU A 482 -18.03 -18.10 12.93
C LEU A 482 -18.57 -17.48 14.22
N LYS A 483 -17.88 -16.47 14.75
CA LYS A 483 -18.26 -15.80 16.01
C LYS A 483 -18.12 -14.28 15.90
N PHE A 484 -19.05 -13.56 16.50
CA PHE A 484 -18.97 -12.11 16.72
C PHE A 484 -18.96 -11.81 18.22
N VAL A 485 -17.87 -11.25 18.74
CA VAL A 485 -17.68 -10.96 20.16
C VAL A 485 -17.30 -9.49 20.38
N LYS A 486 -17.53 -8.99 21.59
CA LYS A 486 -17.19 -7.62 21.99
C LYS A 486 -15.70 -7.41 22.14
#